data_AF-A0A928SX70-F1
#
_entry.id   AF-A0A928SX70-F1
#
_cell.length_a   1.000
_cell.length_b   1.000
_cell.length_c   1.000
_cell.angle_alpha   90.00
_cell.angle_beta   90.00
_cell.angle_gamma   90.00
#
_symmetry.space_group_name_H-M   'P 1'
#
loop_
_entity.id
_entity.type
_entity.pdbx_description
1 polymer ?
#
loop_
_entity_poly.entity_id
_entity_poly.type
_entity_poly.pdbx_seq_one_letter_code
_entity_poly.pdbx_strand_id
1 'polypeptide(L)'
;MTLWVRFGTLLVALFAVACQAGPVGNEEPILEVQQAVSAPLAKAYCSIPVTGAGTKNMEEDYLPHVIQCENGGANLEALKAQAISARSVAYYAMATKGSICDGQGCQVYSCGATPSAKHKQAVKETAGMYLSFGGMLTYGFYVSGDNNTSAPSCKGSSSHAMEKYVTYNQGLTGTSVKQTSLGYIGPPGYGQNRGCMSQWGARCLEANKSYDYKQILQFYYGADIKILTAAGSCVAPADTDGDGVTDDKDNCPSAKNAAQTDTDKDGKGDACDTDDDGDGVADTTDNCPLVANKAQTDSDKDGKGDACDTDDDGDGVADASDNCPSAANANQSDLDQDGEGDACDADDDDDGVNDTADNCPADANADQADADDDGAGDVCDASSGTGGAGGTGTGGSSGSSGSGASGGSSGGAGSGGSGGSGTAGGGQQTKVMESDEASGCSTSPAPRGLGFGALGLCLALGLLTRRRAAR
;
A
#
# COMPACT_ATOMS: atom_id res chain seq x y z
N MET A 1 -76.94 59.38 -45.38
CA MET A 1 -75.74 59.54 -44.52
C MET A 1 -75.57 58.27 -43.71
N THR A 2 -74.35 57.76 -43.74
CA THR A 2 -74.00 56.34 -43.70
C THR A 2 -73.82 55.82 -42.28
N LEU A 3 -73.97 54.50 -42.16
CA LEU A 3 -74.24 53.71 -40.97
C LEU A 3 -72.98 52.91 -40.55
N TRP A 4 -72.68 52.94 -39.25
CA TRP A 4 -72.24 51.83 -38.36
C TRP A 4 -70.80 51.23 -38.36
N VAL A 5 -70.14 51.42 -37.19
CA VAL A 5 -69.79 50.44 -36.14
C VAL A 5 -68.87 49.21 -36.44
N ARG A 6 -67.66 49.29 -35.85
CA ARG A 6 -66.84 48.35 -35.02
C ARG A 6 -66.00 47.16 -35.57
N PHE A 7 -64.92 46.98 -34.79
CA PHE A 7 -64.03 45.82 -34.52
C PHE A 7 -62.91 45.47 -35.52
N GLY A 8 -61.67 45.47 -35.02
CA GLY A 8 -60.48 44.95 -35.69
C GLY A 8 -59.83 43.85 -34.85
N THR A 9 -59.58 42.71 -35.49
CA THR A 9 -58.94 41.51 -34.95
C THR A 9 -57.67 41.19 -35.74
N LEU A 10 -56.68 40.65 -35.02
CA LEU A 10 -55.33 40.23 -35.40
C LEU A 10 -55.29 39.19 -36.54
N LEU A 11 -54.30 39.29 -37.42
CA LEU A 11 -54.09 38.39 -38.57
C LEU A 11 -52.89 37.45 -38.34
N VAL A 12 -53.10 36.14 -38.53
CA VAL A 12 -52.07 35.10 -38.68
C VAL A 12 -52.18 34.57 -40.12
N ALA A 13 -51.06 34.40 -40.82
CA ALA A 13 -51.02 33.78 -42.15
C ALA A 13 -49.99 32.64 -42.20
N LEU A 14 -50.50 31.45 -42.56
CA LEU A 14 -49.75 30.27 -43.02
C LEU A 14 -49.26 30.47 -44.46
N PHE A 15 -48.10 29.91 -44.81
CA PHE A 15 -47.80 29.48 -46.19
C PHE A 15 -47.06 28.13 -46.18
N ALA A 16 -47.56 27.20 -46.99
CA ALA A 16 -46.97 25.89 -47.30
C ALA A 16 -46.28 25.95 -48.68
N VAL A 17 -45.19 25.22 -48.87
CA VAL A 17 -44.58 24.94 -50.19
C VAL A 17 -44.14 23.48 -50.26
N ALA A 18 -44.54 22.81 -51.34
CA ALA A 18 -44.23 21.43 -51.69
C ALA A 18 -43.14 21.33 -52.78
N CYS A 19 -42.54 20.13 -52.89
CA CYS A 19 -41.38 19.69 -53.69
C CYS A 19 -41.36 19.99 -55.20
N GLN A 20 -40.13 20.13 -55.73
CA GLN A 20 -39.75 19.69 -57.08
C GLN A 20 -38.43 18.90 -57.02
N ALA A 21 -38.38 17.77 -57.74
CA ALA A 21 -37.23 16.86 -57.85
C ALA A 21 -36.31 17.26 -59.01
N GLY A 22 -34.99 17.17 -58.79
CA GLY A 22 -33.93 17.26 -59.81
C GLY A 22 -33.10 15.96 -59.88
N PRO A 23 -32.32 15.74 -60.95
CA PRO A 23 -32.04 14.41 -61.50
C PRO A 23 -30.93 13.63 -60.80
N VAL A 24 -31.07 12.31 -60.89
CA VAL A 24 -30.14 11.26 -60.42
C VAL A 24 -28.98 11.12 -61.40
N GLY A 25 -27.74 11.05 -60.90
CA GLY A 25 -26.61 10.50 -61.66
C GLY A 25 -25.32 11.32 -61.60
N ASN A 26 -24.59 11.20 -60.48
CA ASN A 26 -23.17 10.88 -60.43
C ASN A 26 -22.95 10.34 -59.01
N GLU A 27 -22.67 9.04 -58.90
CA GLU A 27 -22.31 8.42 -57.62
C GLU A 27 -20.99 9.02 -57.15
N GLU A 28 -21.08 10.05 -56.31
CA GLU A 28 -19.97 10.38 -55.41
C GLU A 28 -19.80 9.21 -54.43
N PRO A 29 -18.55 8.80 -54.15
CA PRO A 29 -18.30 7.63 -53.32
C PRO A 29 -18.92 7.82 -51.93
N ILE A 30 -19.75 6.85 -51.59
CA ILE A 30 -20.38 6.62 -50.30
C ILE A 30 -19.35 6.72 -49.16
N LEU A 31 -19.53 7.73 -48.30
CA LEU A 31 -19.05 7.85 -46.91
C LEU A 31 -17.53 7.75 -46.69
N GLU A 32 -16.90 8.89 -46.40
CA GLU A 32 -15.54 8.98 -45.87
C GLU A 32 -15.41 8.16 -44.57
N VAL A 33 -14.57 7.12 -44.62
CA VAL A 33 -14.33 6.13 -43.57
C VAL A 33 -13.66 6.80 -42.35
N GLN A 34 -14.25 6.66 -41.14
CA GLN A 34 -13.62 7.13 -39.90
C GLN A 34 -12.48 6.21 -39.44
N GLN A 35 -11.39 6.82 -38.95
CA GLN A 35 -10.10 6.19 -38.68
C GLN A 35 -10.09 5.42 -37.34
N ALA A 36 -9.62 4.17 -37.36
CA ALA A 36 -9.34 3.42 -36.14
C ALA A 36 -8.12 4.03 -35.41
N VAL A 37 -8.22 4.17 -34.09
CA VAL A 37 -7.13 4.67 -33.24
C VAL A 37 -6.49 3.47 -32.55
N SER A 38 -5.22 3.21 -32.84
CA SER A 38 -4.47 2.11 -32.22
C SER A 38 -4.26 2.36 -30.73
N ALA A 39 -4.24 1.28 -29.95
CA ALA A 39 -3.89 1.27 -28.55
C ALA A 39 -2.74 0.27 -28.31
N PRO A 40 -1.77 0.59 -27.43
CA PRO A 40 -1.77 1.73 -26.51
C PRO A 40 -1.51 3.09 -27.19
N LEU A 41 -2.14 4.15 -26.67
CA LEU A 41 -1.87 5.52 -27.08
C LEU A 41 -0.43 5.91 -26.71
N ALA A 42 0.26 6.57 -27.62
CA ALA A 42 1.65 7.02 -27.39
C ALA A 42 1.76 8.05 -26.25
N LYS A 43 0.74 8.89 -26.07
CA LYS A 43 0.67 9.86 -24.97
C LYS A 43 -0.78 10.24 -24.63
N ALA A 44 -0.99 10.71 -23.41
CA ALA A 44 -2.22 11.34 -22.99
C ALA A 44 -2.43 12.72 -23.62
N TYR A 45 -3.68 13.10 -23.79
CA TYR A 45 -4.08 14.45 -24.18
C TYR A 45 -4.36 15.28 -22.93
N CYS A 46 -3.45 16.17 -22.58
CA CYS A 46 -3.55 17.00 -21.37
C CYS A 46 -4.56 18.16 -21.51
N SER A 47 -4.85 18.56 -22.75
CA SER A 47 -5.79 19.62 -23.06
C SER A 47 -6.77 19.18 -24.13
N ILE A 48 -8.01 19.63 -24.00
CA ILE A 48 -9.10 19.30 -24.92
C ILE A 48 -9.85 20.55 -25.36
N PRO A 49 -9.87 20.87 -26.66
CA PRO A 49 -10.76 21.88 -27.20
C PRO A 49 -12.21 21.38 -27.18
N VAL A 50 -13.05 22.03 -26.37
CA VAL A 50 -14.48 21.75 -26.25
C VAL A 50 -15.24 22.81 -27.06
N THR A 51 -16.02 22.36 -28.03
CA THR A 51 -16.78 23.24 -28.93
C THR A 51 -17.72 24.12 -28.12
N GLY A 52 -17.59 25.45 -28.26
CA GLY A 52 -18.40 26.43 -27.53
C GLY A 52 -17.93 26.75 -26.11
N ALA A 53 -17.04 25.95 -25.51
CA ALA A 53 -16.52 26.16 -24.15
C ALA A 53 -15.00 26.47 -24.10
N GLY A 54 -14.28 26.35 -25.23
CA GLY A 54 -12.85 26.61 -25.33
C GLY A 54 -11.99 25.42 -24.90
N THR A 55 -10.68 25.65 -24.76
CA THR A 55 -9.73 24.60 -24.35
C THR A 55 -9.74 24.39 -22.84
N LYS A 56 -9.84 23.13 -22.41
CA LYS A 56 -9.89 22.71 -21.00
C LYS A 56 -8.75 21.78 -20.64
N ASN A 57 -8.34 21.78 -19.37
CA ASN A 57 -7.50 20.72 -18.84
C ASN A 57 -8.32 19.42 -18.83
N MET A 58 -7.76 18.33 -19.38
CA MET A 58 -8.46 17.05 -19.46
C MET A 58 -8.82 16.48 -18.09
N GLU A 59 -7.84 16.36 -17.19
CA GLU A 59 -7.96 15.65 -15.91
C GLU A 59 -8.45 16.58 -14.79
N GLU A 60 -8.18 17.88 -14.86
CA GLU A 60 -8.52 18.82 -13.78
C GLU A 60 -9.85 19.56 -14.00
N ASP A 61 -10.32 19.68 -15.25
CA ASP A 61 -11.49 20.46 -15.62
C ASP A 61 -12.52 19.63 -16.41
N TYR A 62 -12.18 19.18 -17.61
CA TYR A 62 -13.12 18.53 -18.52
C TYR A 62 -13.76 17.27 -17.92
N LEU A 63 -12.95 16.28 -17.51
CA LEU A 63 -13.47 15.02 -17.00
C LEU A 63 -14.28 15.17 -15.71
N PRO A 64 -13.84 15.94 -14.69
CA PRO A 64 -14.66 16.18 -13.49
C PRO A 64 -16.02 16.82 -13.81
N HIS A 65 -16.07 17.76 -14.76
CA HIS A 65 -17.33 18.37 -15.21
C HIS A 65 -18.22 17.37 -15.94
N VAL A 66 -17.67 16.57 -16.85
CA VAL A 66 -18.44 15.57 -17.61
C VAL A 66 -19.12 14.56 -16.68
N ILE A 67 -18.39 14.00 -15.71
CA ILE A 67 -18.97 13.04 -14.77
C ILE A 67 -19.94 13.69 -13.76
N GLN A 68 -19.74 14.96 -13.41
CA GLN A 68 -20.69 15.73 -12.62
C GLN A 68 -21.98 16.04 -13.40
N CYS A 69 -21.85 16.38 -14.68
CA CYS A 69 -22.92 16.90 -15.51
C CYS A 69 -23.91 15.85 -15.95
N GLU A 70 -23.41 14.66 -16.22
CA GLU A 70 -24.25 13.56 -16.63
C GLU A 70 -24.87 12.84 -15.43
N ASN A 71 -24.19 12.80 -14.25
CA ASN A 71 -24.78 12.42 -12.94
C ASN A 71 -23.80 12.57 -11.75
N GLY A 72 -23.78 13.72 -11.08
CA GLY A 72 -22.93 13.90 -9.87
C GLY A 72 -23.31 13.07 -8.62
N GLY A 73 -24.34 12.24 -8.70
CA GLY A 73 -24.87 11.44 -7.58
C GLY A 73 -24.34 10.00 -7.47
N ALA A 74 -23.42 9.58 -8.33
CA ALA A 74 -22.84 8.23 -8.31
C ALA A 74 -21.84 8.04 -7.15
N ASN A 75 -21.60 6.79 -6.75
CA ASN A 75 -20.58 6.43 -5.76
C ASN A 75 -19.18 6.42 -6.43
N LEU A 76 -18.11 6.26 -5.65
CA LEU A 76 -16.74 6.53 -6.12
C LEU A 76 -16.31 5.58 -7.25
N GLU A 77 -16.55 4.27 -7.13
CA GLU A 77 -16.17 3.31 -8.17
C GLU A 77 -16.98 3.50 -9.45
N ALA A 78 -18.26 3.83 -9.34
CA ALA A 78 -19.09 4.19 -10.47
C ALA A 78 -18.60 5.48 -11.16
N LEU A 79 -18.16 6.49 -10.39
CA LEU A 79 -17.55 7.72 -10.94
C LEU A 79 -16.21 7.43 -11.63
N LYS A 80 -15.39 6.53 -11.10
CA LYS A 80 -14.15 6.06 -11.76
C LYS A 80 -14.45 5.40 -13.11
N ALA A 81 -15.46 4.51 -13.15
CA ALA A 81 -15.91 3.90 -14.39
C ALA A 81 -16.39 4.94 -15.40
N GLN A 82 -17.17 5.94 -14.96
CA GLN A 82 -17.61 7.05 -15.81
C GLN A 82 -16.43 7.88 -16.33
N ALA A 83 -15.43 8.19 -15.49
CA ALA A 83 -14.25 8.95 -15.87
C ALA A 83 -13.44 8.23 -16.96
N ILE A 84 -13.19 6.93 -16.80
CA ILE A 84 -12.50 6.10 -17.80
C ILE A 84 -13.29 6.06 -19.12
N SER A 85 -14.61 5.92 -19.01
CA SER A 85 -15.53 5.90 -20.16
C SER A 85 -15.48 7.23 -20.93
N ALA A 86 -15.65 8.36 -20.24
CA ALA A 86 -15.56 9.71 -20.78
C ALA A 86 -14.19 10.01 -21.39
N ARG A 87 -13.11 9.63 -20.70
CA ARG A 87 -11.72 9.81 -21.18
C ARG A 87 -11.49 9.06 -22.49
N SER A 88 -12.07 7.87 -22.63
CA SER A 88 -11.98 7.10 -23.87
C SER A 88 -12.66 7.81 -25.05
N VAL A 89 -13.82 8.42 -24.83
CA VAL A 89 -14.51 9.26 -25.84
C VAL A 89 -13.67 10.49 -26.18
N ALA A 90 -13.14 11.17 -25.15
CA ALA A 90 -12.31 12.35 -25.29
C ALA A 90 -11.02 12.07 -26.08
N TYR A 91 -10.29 11.00 -25.74
CA TYR A 91 -9.09 10.59 -26.46
C TYR A 91 -9.37 10.23 -27.91
N TYR A 92 -10.50 9.58 -28.19
CA TYR A 92 -10.88 9.27 -29.56
C TYR A 92 -11.17 10.54 -30.36
N ALA A 93 -11.95 11.46 -29.79
CA ALA A 93 -12.25 12.75 -30.42
C ALA A 93 -10.97 13.57 -30.66
N MET A 94 -10.05 13.58 -29.70
CA MET A 94 -8.75 14.24 -29.86
C MET A 94 -7.90 13.59 -30.95
N ALA A 95 -7.81 12.26 -30.99
CA ALA A 95 -7.00 11.54 -31.97
C ALA A 95 -7.53 11.67 -33.41
N THR A 96 -8.84 11.84 -33.59
CA THR A 96 -9.49 11.84 -34.92
C THR A 96 -9.90 13.22 -35.41
N LYS A 97 -10.25 14.14 -34.51
CA LYS A 97 -10.81 15.47 -34.83
C LYS A 97 -10.06 16.62 -34.15
N GLY A 98 -9.18 16.34 -33.19
CA GLY A 98 -8.48 17.35 -32.40
C GLY A 98 -9.37 18.19 -31.47
N SER A 99 -10.64 17.86 -31.36
CA SER A 99 -11.63 18.57 -30.54
C SER A 99 -12.83 17.67 -30.23
N ILE A 100 -13.61 18.04 -29.22
CA ILE A 100 -14.87 17.39 -28.87
C ILE A 100 -16.02 18.40 -28.91
N CYS A 101 -17.21 17.95 -29.29
CA CYS A 101 -18.41 18.77 -29.12
C CYS A 101 -18.90 18.74 -27.67
N ASP A 102 -19.76 19.67 -27.31
CA ASP A 102 -20.47 19.67 -26.02
C ASP A 102 -21.93 19.30 -26.24
N GLY A 103 -22.35 18.17 -25.68
CA GLY A 103 -23.74 17.72 -25.77
C GLY A 103 -23.91 16.20 -25.73
N GLN A 104 -25.17 15.77 -25.79
CA GLN A 104 -25.57 14.37 -25.57
C GLN A 104 -24.93 13.36 -26.55
N GLY A 105 -24.38 13.81 -27.69
CA GLY A 105 -23.69 12.95 -28.65
C GLY A 105 -22.19 12.78 -28.41
N CYS A 106 -21.59 13.52 -27.47
CA CYS A 106 -20.14 13.63 -27.30
C CYS A 106 -19.70 13.95 -25.86
N GLN A 107 -20.53 13.56 -24.89
CA GLN A 107 -20.41 13.89 -23.46
C GLN A 107 -20.79 15.35 -23.15
N VAL A 108 -21.62 15.55 -22.13
CA VAL A 108 -22.08 16.88 -21.71
C VAL A 108 -21.07 17.50 -20.75
N TYR A 109 -20.47 18.63 -21.14
CA TYR A 109 -19.56 19.41 -20.29
C TYR A 109 -20.27 20.61 -19.63
N SER A 110 -21.12 21.35 -20.36
CA SER A 110 -21.70 22.62 -19.86
C SER A 110 -23.10 22.47 -19.24
N CYS A 111 -23.27 21.62 -18.23
CA CYS A 111 -24.56 21.46 -17.54
C CYS A 111 -24.83 22.50 -16.42
N GLY A 112 -23.86 23.37 -16.09
CA GLY A 112 -23.97 24.37 -15.04
C GLY A 112 -23.72 23.87 -13.60
N ALA A 113 -23.48 22.58 -13.39
CA ALA A 113 -23.13 22.01 -12.07
C ALA A 113 -21.61 21.96 -11.87
N THR A 114 -21.14 22.32 -10.67
CA THR A 114 -19.71 22.32 -10.33
C THR A 114 -19.27 20.97 -9.75
N PRO A 115 -18.12 20.40 -10.18
CA PRO A 115 -17.60 19.14 -9.67
C PRO A 115 -17.23 19.22 -8.18
N SER A 116 -17.75 18.29 -7.37
CA SER A 116 -17.31 18.09 -5.98
C SER A 116 -15.95 17.38 -5.88
N ALA A 117 -15.37 17.33 -4.67
CA ALA A 117 -14.09 16.66 -4.40
C ALA A 117 -14.07 15.19 -4.86
N LYS A 118 -15.19 14.48 -4.69
CA LYS A 118 -15.34 13.08 -5.11
C LYS A 118 -15.20 12.89 -6.62
N HIS A 119 -15.64 13.85 -7.43
CA HIS A 119 -15.47 13.80 -8.89
C HIS A 119 -14.00 13.97 -9.27
N LYS A 120 -13.34 14.95 -8.66
CA LYS A 120 -11.90 15.18 -8.86
C LYS A 120 -11.07 13.98 -8.42
N GLN A 121 -11.43 13.37 -7.29
CA GLN A 121 -10.81 12.14 -6.79
C GLN A 121 -10.97 10.97 -7.78
N ALA A 122 -12.18 10.72 -8.29
CA ALA A 122 -12.41 9.66 -9.26
C ALA A 122 -11.57 9.82 -10.55
N VAL A 123 -11.42 11.06 -11.03
CA VAL A 123 -10.58 11.35 -12.20
C VAL A 123 -9.10 11.17 -11.87
N LYS A 124 -8.64 11.70 -10.73
CA LYS A 124 -7.25 11.56 -10.27
C LYS A 124 -6.83 10.10 -10.12
N GLU A 125 -7.64 9.28 -9.45
CA GLU A 125 -7.34 7.84 -9.22
C GLU A 125 -7.42 6.99 -10.49
N THR A 126 -7.95 7.56 -11.59
CA THR A 126 -8.00 6.89 -12.90
C THR A 126 -7.26 7.66 -13.97
N ALA A 127 -6.35 8.57 -13.61
CA ALA A 127 -5.67 9.45 -14.55
C ALA A 127 -5.07 8.66 -15.72
N GLY A 128 -5.33 9.11 -16.94
CA GLY A 128 -4.82 8.44 -18.15
C GLY A 128 -5.45 7.10 -18.49
N MET A 129 -6.33 6.51 -17.66
CA MET A 129 -6.95 5.21 -17.94
C MET A 129 -8.06 5.31 -18.99
N TYR A 130 -8.02 4.46 -20.02
CA TYR A 130 -9.02 4.39 -21.10
C TYR A 130 -9.30 2.94 -21.52
N LEU A 131 -10.40 2.76 -22.26
CA LEU A 131 -10.87 1.47 -22.74
C LEU A 131 -10.21 1.10 -24.08
N SER A 132 -9.80 -0.16 -24.19
CA SER A 132 -9.25 -0.74 -25.41
C SER A 132 -9.87 -2.10 -25.69
N PHE A 133 -10.13 -2.40 -26.96
CA PHE A 133 -10.56 -3.71 -27.41
C PHE A 133 -9.86 -4.05 -28.73
N GLY A 134 -9.33 -5.27 -28.85
CA GLY A 134 -8.64 -5.71 -30.06
C GLY A 134 -7.41 -4.86 -30.45
N GLY A 135 -6.75 -4.21 -29.49
CA GLY A 135 -5.62 -3.30 -29.77
C GLY A 135 -6.03 -1.93 -30.32
N MET A 136 -7.31 -1.57 -30.18
CA MET A 136 -7.85 -0.28 -30.60
C MET A 136 -8.52 0.44 -29.43
N LEU A 137 -8.36 1.76 -29.40
CA LEU A 137 -9.12 2.63 -28.51
C LEU A 137 -10.62 2.41 -28.75
N THR A 138 -11.32 2.12 -27.67
CA THR A 138 -12.75 1.84 -27.65
C THR A 138 -13.43 2.91 -26.82
N TYR A 139 -14.55 3.46 -27.27
CA TYR A 139 -15.28 4.44 -26.48
C TYR A 139 -16.45 3.80 -25.72
N GLY A 140 -16.63 4.23 -24.47
CA GLY A 140 -17.78 3.90 -23.65
C GLY A 140 -18.61 5.15 -23.44
N PHE A 141 -19.91 5.09 -23.74
CA PHE A 141 -20.85 6.13 -23.36
C PHE A 141 -21.58 5.72 -22.10
N TYR A 142 -22.09 6.69 -21.34
CA TYR A 142 -22.98 6.38 -20.24
C TYR A 142 -24.21 7.28 -20.29
N VAL A 143 -25.27 6.84 -19.62
CA VAL A 143 -26.57 7.52 -19.58
C VAL A 143 -27.15 7.38 -18.19
N SER A 144 -28.08 8.27 -17.81
CA SER A 144 -28.75 8.19 -16.50
C SER A 144 -29.25 6.78 -16.18
N GLY A 145 -29.92 6.15 -17.15
CA GLY A 145 -30.62 4.88 -16.96
C GLY A 145 -31.86 5.04 -16.07
N ASP A 146 -32.49 3.92 -15.74
CA ASP A 146 -33.61 3.86 -14.80
C ASP A 146 -33.13 3.99 -13.35
N ASN A 147 -33.78 4.81 -12.53
CA ASN A 147 -33.45 4.92 -11.11
C ASN A 147 -33.93 3.72 -10.27
N ASN A 148 -34.80 2.87 -10.84
CA ASN A 148 -35.28 1.63 -10.23
C ASN A 148 -34.40 0.43 -10.64
N THR A 149 -33.09 0.54 -10.45
CA THR A 149 -32.14 -0.56 -10.66
C THR A 149 -31.88 -1.29 -9.35
N SER A 150 -32.57 -2.41 -9.12
CA SER A 150 -32.39 -3.23 -7.92
C SER A 150 -31.54 -4.48 -8.21
N ALA A 151 -30.87 -4.98 -7.17
CA ALA A 151 -30.20 -6.28 -7.20
C ALA A 151 -31.20 -7.42 -7.53
N PRO A 152 -30.76 -8.55 -8.10
CA PRO A 152 -29.37 -8.94 -8.38
C PRO A 152 -28.88 -8.55 -9.78
N SER A 153 -29.75 -8.02 -10.65
CA SER A 153 -29.37 -7.71 -12.02
C SER A 153 -28.86 -6.27 -12.17
N CYS A 154 -29.26 -5.36 -11.26
CA CYS A 154 -28.99 -3.92 -11.34
C CYS A 154 -29.41 -3.32 -12.70
N LYS A 155 -30.51 -3.84 -13.26
CA LYS A 155 -31.10 -3.39 -14.52
C LYS A 155 -32.38 -2.61 -14.28
N GLY A 156 -32.64 -1.62 -15.11
CA GLY A 156 -33.84 -0.79 -15.06
C GLY A 156 -35.10 -1.48 -15.60
N SER A 157 -36.28 -0.95 -15.26
CA SER A 157 -37.58 -1.45 -15.71
C SER A 157 -38.13 -0.63 -16.89
N SER A 158 -37.39 -0.46 -17.99
CA SER A 158 -37.80 0.19 -19.27
C SER A 158 -38.61 1.49 -19.21
N SER A 159 -38.73 2.15 -18.05
CA SER A 159 -39.75 3.18 -17.78
C SER A 159 -39.22 4.60 -17.98
N HIS A 160 -37.91 4.73 -18.20
CA HIS A 160 -37.20 5.98 -18.40
C HIS A 160 -36.73 6.15 -19.85
N ALA A 161 -36.82 7.37 -20.38
CA ALA A 161 -36.55 7.69 -21.78
C ALA A 161 -35.13 7.30 -22.27
N MET A 162 -34.16 7.21 -21.36
CA MET A 162 -32.76 6.89 -21.67
C MET A 162 -32.38 5.43 -21.40
N GLU A 163 -33.21 4.66 -20.68
CA GLU A 163 -32.94 3.24 -20.38
C GLU A 163 -32.84 2.40 -21.65
N LYS A 164 -33.54 2.78 -22.71
CA LYS A 164 -33.49 2.12 -24.03
C LYS A 164 -32.09 2.11 -24.67
N TYR A 165 -31.18 2.98 -24.22
CA TYR A 165 -29.81 3.02 -24.72
C TYR A 165 -28.86 2.17 -23.90
N VAL A 166 -29.23 1.82 -22.66
CA VAL A 166 -28.39 1.04 -21.74
C VAL A 166 -28.19 -0.37 -22.30
N THR A 167 -26.95 -0.83 -22.28
CA THR A 167 -26.60 -2.19 -22.67
C THR A 167 -26.20 -3.00 -21.45
N TYR A 168 -26.36 -4.31 -21.51
CA TYR A 168 -26.04 -5.20 -20.41
C TYR A 168 -25.25 -6.37 -20.95
N ASN A 169 -23.92 -6.23 -20.96
CA ASN A 169 -22.98 -7.11 -21.66
C ASN A 169 -22.20 -8.02 -20.71
N GLN A 170 -22.72 -8.23 -19.50
CA GLN A 170 -22.09 -9.07 -18.50
C GLN A 170 -21.75 -10.46 -19.05
N GLY A 171 -20.46 -10.82 -19.01
CA GLY A 171 -19.96 -12.11 -19.49
C GLY A 171 -19.93 -12.27 -21.01
N LEU A 172 -20.35 -11.26 -21.78
CA LEU A 172 -20.29 -11.29 -23.24
C LEU A 172 -18.91 -10.80 -23.72
N THR A 173 -18.45 -11.37 -24.83
CA THR A 173 -17.19 -11.04 -25.49
C THR A 173 -17.38 -10.98 -27.01
N GLY A 174 -16.37 -10.48 -27.72
CA GLY A 174 -16.32 -10.39 -29.18
C GLY A 174 -17.55 -9.73 -29.77
N THR A 175 -18.11 -10.38 -30.78
CA THR A 175 -19.33 -9.97 -31.50
C THR A 175 -20.62 -10.26 -30.73
N SER A 176 -20.56 -10.96 -29.59
CA SER A 176 -21.74 -11.19 -28.74
C SER A 176 -22.11 -9.97 -27.91
N VAL A 177 -21.20 -9.01 -27.77
CA VAL A 177 -21.46 -7.75 -27.08
C VAL A 177 -22.47 -6.91 -27.85
N LYS A 178 -23.51 -6.45 -27.15
CA LYS A 178 -24.56 -5.60 -27.70
C LYS A 178 -24.09 -4.15 -27.71
N GLN A 179 -24.05 -3.57 -28.89
CA GLN A 179 -23.78 -2.16 -29.10
C GLN A 179 -25.07 -1.34 -28.90
N THR A 180 -24.90 -0.03 -28.77
CA THR A 180 -26.00 0.94 -28.65
C THR A 180 -25.97 1.93 -29.81
N SER A 181 -27.13 2.50 -30.14
CA SER A 181 -27.26 3.58 -31.11
C SER A 181 -26.98 4.96 -30.55
N LEU A 182 -26.73 5.05 -29.24
CA LEU A 182 -26.30 6.29 -28.62
C LEU A 182 -24.78 6.45 -28.81
N GLY A 183 -24.40 7.44 -29.59
CA GLY A 183 -23.05 7.58 -30.13
C GLY A 183 -22.93 6.99 -31.54
N TYR A 184 -21.81 7.25 -32.20
CA TYR A 184 -21.63 6.87 -33.60
C TYR A 184 -21.45 5.34 -33.75
N ILE A 185 -22.35 4.69 -34.49
CA ILE A 185 -22.20 3.29 -34.94
C ILE A 185 -21.50 3.31 -36.30
N GLY A 186 -20.19 3.02 -36.31
CA GLY A 186 -19.48 2.63 -37.53
C GLY A 186 -19.63 1.12 -37.79
N PRO A 187 -19.17 0.59 -38.94
CA PRO A 187 -19.15 -0.84 -39.18
C PRO A 187 -18.36 -1.61 -38.09
N PRO A 188 -18.54 -2.93 -37.94
CA PRO A 188 -17.69 -3.74 -37.09
C PRO A 188 -16.21 -3.56 -37.45
N GLY A 189 -15.36 -3.25 -36.46
CA GLY A 189 -13.91 -3.04 -36.67
C GLY A 189 -13.42 -1.59 -36.55
N TYR A 190 -14.32 -0.62 -36.38
CA TYR A 190 -13.96 0.79 -36.20
C TYR A 190 -14.36 1.25 -34.80
N GLY A 191 -13.42 1.81 -34.02
CA GLY A 191 -13.60 2.41 -32.67
C GLY A 191 -14.88 1.96 -31.95
N GLN A 192 -14.93 0.74 -31.44
CA GLN A 192 -16.24 0.10 -31.27
C GLN A 192 -17.02 0.73 -30.11
N ASN A 193 -18.18 1.35 -30.37
CA ASN A 193 -19.15 1.56 -29.30
C ASN A 193 -19.58 0.20 -28.78
N ARG A 194 -19.11 -0.20 -27.59
CA ARG A 194 -19.44 -1.52 -27.03
C ARG A 194 -20.61 -1.47 -26.06
N GLY A 195 -21.26 -0.33 -25.92
CA GLY A 195 -22.43 -0.20 -25.08
C GLY A 195 -22.63 1.18 -24.47
N CYS A 196 -23.73 1.30 -23.72
CA CYS A 196 -23.92 2.41 -22.79
C CYS A 196 -24.06 1.89 -21.38
N MET A 197 -23.25 2.45 -20.48
CA MET A 197 -23.38 2.21 -19.05
C MET A 197 -24.55 2.99 -18.45
N SER A 198 -25.38 2.33 -17.64
CA SER A 198 -26.36 3.01 -16.78
C SER A 198 -25.66 3.56 -15.56
N GLN A 199 -25.86 4.84 -15.28
CA GLN A 199 -25.27 5.50 -14.10
C GLN A 199 -25.91 4.98 -12.80
N TRP A 200 -27.25 4.85 -12.77
CA TRP A 200 -27.96 4.24 -11.64
C TRP A 200 -27.64 2.75 -11.48
N GLY A 201 -27.52 2.04 -12.60
CA GLY A 201 -27.10 0.64 -12.59
C GLY A 201 -25.67 0.45 -12.09
N ALA A 202 -24.73 1.30 -12.49
CA ALA A 202 -23.35 1.30 -11.97
C ALA A 202 -23.31 1.55 -10.47
N ARG A 203 -24.07 2.54 -9.98
CA ARG A 203 -24.24 2.80 -8.54
C ARG A 203 -24.84 1.58 -7.81
N CYS A 204 -25.83 0.91 -8.41
CA CYS A 204 -26.39 -0.33 -7.85
C CYS A 204 -25.35 -1.45 -7.77
N LEU A 205 -24.53 -1.64 -8.82
CA LEU A 205 -23.49 -2.67 -8.87
C LEU A 205 -22.43 -2.44 -7.78
N GLU A 206 -21.97 -1.21 -7.62
CA GLU A 206 -21.05 -0.85 -6.52
C GLU A 206 -21.72 -1.09 -5.16
N ALA A 207 -22.92 -0.55 -4.93
CA ALA A 207 -23.55 -0.59 -3.61
C ALA A 207 -24.05 -1.99 -3.18
N ASN A 208 -24.46 -2.84 -4.12
CA ASN A 208 -25.12 -4.12 -3.81
C ASN A 208 -24.28 -5.34 -4.20
N LYS A 209 -23.25 -5.18 -5.02
CA LYS A 209 -22.33 -6.27 -5.39
C LYS A 209 -20.88 -5.97 -5.05
N SER A 210 -20.58 -4.81 -4.49
CA SER A 210 -19.20 -4.36 -4.21
C SER A 210 -18.32 -4.40 -5.46
N TYR A 211 -18.90 -4.12 -6.63
CA TYR A 211 -18.12 -4.08 -7.86
C TYR A 211 -17.20 -2.88 -7.86
N ASP A 212 -15.93 -3.10 -8.18
CA ASP A 212 -14.99 -2.04 -8.51
C ASP A 212 -15.27 -1.45 -9.91
N TYR A 213 -14.59 -0.35 -10.25
CA TYR A 213 -14.78 0.29 -11.56
C TYR A 213 -14.47 -0.64 -12.74
N LYS A 214 -13.54 -1.61 -12.60
CA LYS A 214 -13.17 -2.54 -13.68
C LYS A 214 -14.31 -3.51 -13.96
N GLN A 215 -14.89 -4.08 -12.90
CA GLN A 215 -16.03 -4.98 -12.99
C GLN A 215 -17.27 -4.28 -13.54
N ILE A 216 -17.49 -3.01 -13.16
CA ILE A 216 -18.56 -2.18 -13.74
C ILE A 216 -18.34 -1.99 -15.25
N LEU A 217 -17.15 -1.59 -15.67
CA LEU A 217 -16.82 -1.39 -17.09
C LEU A 217 -17.00 -2.68 -17.91
N GLN A 218 -16.52 -3.81 -17.39
CA GLN A 218 -16.69 -5.13 -18.03
C GLN A 218 -18.16 -5.55 -18.12
N PHE A 219 -18.97 -5.25 -17.10
CA PHE A 219 -20.40 -5.53 -17.10
C PHE A 219 -21.14 -4.81 -18.25
N TYR A 220 -20.76 -3.57 -18.53
CA TYR A 220 -21.43 -2.75 -19.56
C TYR A 220 -20.84 -2.87 -20.95
N TYR A 221 -19.51 -3.03 -21.07
CA TYR A 221 -18.80 -2.96 -22.35
C TYR A 221 -18.20 -4.30 -22.80
N GLY A 222 -18.40 -5.38 -22.03
CA GLY A 222 -17.93 -6.73 -22.34
C GLY A 222 -16.73 -7.15 -21.51
N ALA A 223 -16.63 -8.46 -21.23
CA ALA A 223 -15.59 -9.02 -20.35
C ALA A 223 -14.17 -8.95 -20.93
N ASP A 224 -14.06 -8.73 -22.24
CA ASP A 224 -12.83 -8.69 -23.03
C ASP A 224 -12.30 -7.28 -23.33
N ILE A 225 -12.92 -6.24 -22.75
CA ILE A 225 -12.31 -4.90 -22.72
C ILE A 225 -11.06 -4.92 -21.85
N LYS A 226 -10.04 -4.17 -22.30
CA LYS A 226 -8.84 -3.86 -21.53
C LYS A 226 -8.92 -2.42 -21.06
N ILE A 227 -8.40 -2.16 -19.87
CA ILE A 227 -8.17 -0.80 -19.36
C ILE A 227 -6.67 -0.56 -19.47
N LEU A 228 -6.27 0.39 -20.30
CA LEU A 228 -4.88 0.77 -20.51
C LEU A 228 -4.67 2.18 -19.96
N THR A 229 -3.44 2.51 -19.56
CA THR A 229 -3.07 3.85 -19.09
C THR A 229 -2.22 4.53 -20.16
N ALA A 230 -2.62 5.74 -20.57
CA ALA A 230 -1.80 6.56 -21.46
C ALA A 230 -0.62 7.13 -20.66
N ALA A 231 0.56 7.20 -21.27
CA ALA A 231 1.72 7.85 -20.65
C ALA A 231 1.69 9.37 -20.84
N GLY A 232 2.36 10.13 -19.98
CA GLY A 232 2.54 11.57 -20.16
C GLY A 232 2.44 12.36 -18.86
N SER A 233 3.02 13.55 -18.84
CA SER A 233 3.18 14.37 -17.63
C SER A 233 1.87 14.82 -16.97
N CYS A 234 0.73 14.79 -17.68
CA CYS A 234 -0.57 15.12 -17.09
C CYS A 234 -1.31 13.92 -16.49
N VAL A 235 -0.75 12.71 -16.58
CA VAL A 235 -1.39 11.47 -16.12
C VAL A 235 -0.42 10.48 -15.44
N ALA A 236 0.88 10.77 -15.43
CA ALA A 236 1.83 10.04 -14.61
C ALA A 236 1.63 10.43 -13.14
N PRO A 237 1.71 9.47 -12.19
CA PRO A 237 1.89 9.81 -10.78
C PRO A 237 3.12 10.73 -10.64
N ALA A 238 3.06 11.67 -9.70
CA ALA A 238 4.18 12.55 -9.42
C ALA A 238 5.38 11.72 -8.93
N ASP A 239 6.58 12.21 -9.23
CA ASP A 239 7.87 11.72 -8.77
C ASP A 239 8.63 13.00 -8.45
N THR A 240 8.39 13.51 -7.24
CA THR A 240 8.71 14.88 -6.83
C THR A 240 10.21 15.09 -6.72
N ASP A 241 10.95 14.07 -6.28
CA ASP A 241 12.40 14.15 -6.13
C ASP A 241 13.16 13.59 -7.34
N GLY A 242 12.53 12.81 -8.21
CA GLY A 242 13.12 12.25 -9.42
C GLY A 242 14.08 11.10 -9.13
N ASP A 243 13.79 10.27 -8.13
CA ASP A 243 14.56 9.08 -7.79
C ASP A 243 14.12 7.80 -8.55
N GLY A 244 12.97 7.86 -9.22
CA GLY A 244 12.40 6.77 -10.01
C GLY A 244 11.31 5.97 -9.31
N VAL A 245 10.98 6.30 -8.06
CA VAL A 245 9.80 5.88 -7.32
C VAL A 245 8.77 7.01 -7.36
N THR A 246 7.49 6.68 -7.52
CA THR A 246 6.45 7.70 -7.58
C THR A 246 5.97 8.06 -6.17
N ASP A 247 5.57 9.31 -5.93
CA ASP A 247 5.15 9.86 -4.62
C ASP A 247 4.12 8.99 -3.88
N ASP A 248 3.29 8.22 -4.59
CA ASP A 248 2.29 7.32 -4.01
C ASP A 248 2.86 6.00 -3.47
N LYS A 249 4.12 5.71 -3.77
CA LYS A 249 4.87 4.50 -3.39
C LYS A 249 6.21 4.82 -2.76
N ASP A 250 6.55 6.09 -2.68
CA ASP A 250 7.79 6.60 -2.15
C ASP A 250 7.65 6.83 -0.64
N ASN A 251 8.46 6.14 0.16
CA ASN A 251 8.53 6.33 1.61
C ASN A 251 9.32 7.60 2.00
N CYS A 252 9.94 8.29 1.03
CA CYS A 252 10.51 9.62 1.17
C CYS A 252 10.23 10.54 -0.06
N PRO A 253 8.98 10.98 -0.31
CA PRO A 253 8.57 11.73 -1.52
C PRO A 253 9.30 13.04 -1.84
N SER A 254 10.24 13.47 -1.01
CA SER A 254 11.02 14.69 -1.19
C SER A 254 12.53 14.48 -1.08
N ALA A 255 13.00 13.25 -0.86
CA ALA A 255 14.38 12.91 -0.62
C ALA A 255 14.75 11.59 -1.31
N LYS A 256 15.62 11.69 -2.33
CA LYS A 256 15.94 10.58 -3.23
C LYS A 256 16.40 9.34 -2.49
N ASN A 257 15.66 8.24 -2.66
CA ASN A 257 15.96 6.97 -2.03
C ASN A 257 15.37 5.79 -2.81
N ALA A 258 15.82 5.61 -4.05
CA ALA A 258 15.30 4.58 -4.97
C ALA A 258 15.30 3.13 -4.42
N ALA A 259 16.13 2.85 -3.40
CA ALA A 259 16.16 1.56 -2.70
C ALA A 259 14.98 1.36 -1.73
N GLN A 260 14.36 2.44 -1.27
CA GLN A 260 13.23 2.46 -0.34
C GLN A 260 13.53 1.67 0.93
N THR A 261 14.76 1.79 1.44
CA THR A 261 15.15 1.24 2.74
C THR A 261 14.32 1.92 3.83
N ASP A 262 13.91 1.12 4.80
CA ASP A 262 13.07 1.48 5.95
C ASP A 262 13.46 0.46 7.04
N THR A 263 14.45 0.84 7.83
CA THR A 263 15.17 -0.06 8.75
C THR A 263 14.27 -0.51 9.91
N ASP A 264 13.50 0.40 10.51
CA ASP A 264 12.58 0.12 11.61
C ASP A 264 11.15 -0.28 11.18
N LYS A 265 10.81 -0.08 9.90
CA LYS A 265 9.50 -0.38 9.28
C LYS A 265 8.36 0.49 9.79
N ASP A 266 8.63 1.74 10.17
CA ASP A 266 7.60 2.71 10.55
C ASP A 266 6.87 3.33 9.33
N GLY A 267 7.43 3.15 8.14
CA GLY A 267 6.90 3.63 6.87
C GLY A 267 7.50 4.94 6.36
N LYS A 268 8.42 5.57 7.10
CA LYS A 268 9.36 6.56 6.58
C LYS A 268 10.66 5.84 6.21
N GLY A 269 11.27 6.24 5.09
CA GLY A 269 12.53 5.64 4.68
C GLY A 269 13.72 6.29 5.37
N ASP A 270 14.83 5.56 5.48
CA ASP A 270 16.08 6.02 6.12
C ASP A 270 16.60 7.37 5.55
N ALA A 271 16.23 7.73 4.33
CA ALA A 271 16.64 9.00 3.72
C ALA A 271 15.89 10.23 4.27
N CYS A 272 14.78 10.02 4.98
CA CYS A 272 13.92 11.07 5.52
C CYS A 272 13.39 10.77 6.92
N ASP A 273 13.74 9.64 7.51
CA ASP A 273 13.59 9.43 8.94
C ASP A 273 14.69 10.16 9.72
N THR A 274 14.49 10.26 11.03
CA THR A 274 15.41 10.94 11.96
C THR A 274 15.87 10.02 13.09
N ASP A 275 15.44 8.77 13.04
CA ASP A 275 15.61 7.67 14.01
C ASP A 275 15.40 6.38 13.21
N ASP A 276 16.40 6.01 12.40
CA ASP A 276 16.30 4.97 11.36
C ASP A 276 16.05 3.56 11.95
N ASP A 277 16.44 3.32 13.20
CA ASP A 277 16.28 2.03 13.89
C ASP A 277 15.15 1.98 14.93
N GLY A 278 14.53 3.13 15.22
CA GLY A 278 13.33 3.25 16.05
C GLY A 278 13.58 3.02 17.54
N ASP A 279 14.80 3.19 18.03
CA ASP A 279 15.14 2.96 19.45
C ASP A 279 14.80 4.16 20.35
N GLY A 280 14.50 5.31 19.74
CA GLY A 280 14.15 6.58 20.38
C GLY A 280 15.32 7.54 20.60
N VAL A 281 16.50 7.28 20.05
CA VAL A 281 17.65 8.17 19.92
C VAL A 281 17.72 8.63 18.47
N ALA A 282 17.90 9.94 18.25
CA ALA A 282 17.94 10.45 16.89
C ALA A 282 19.29 10.14 16.23
N ASP A 283 19.32 9.81 14.93
CA ASP A 283 20.52 9.37 14.19
C ASP A 283 21.72 10.30 14.38
N THR A 284 21.47 11.60 14.51
CA THR A 284 22.51 12.62 14.70
C THR A 284 23.27 12.52 16.02
N THR A 285 22.75 11.75 16.97
CA THR A 285 23.28 11.55 18.32
C THR A 285 23.40 10.08 18.69
N ASP A 286 23.03 9.19 17.77
CA ASP A 286 23.04 7.75 17.97
C ASP A 286 24.43 7.19 17.64
N ASN A 287 25.03 6.40 18.55
CA ASN A 287 26.30 5.72 18.33
C ASN A 287 26.15 4.42 17.51
N CYS A 288 24.93 3.97 17.22
CA CYS A 288 24.57 2.89 16.30
C CYS A 288 23.30 3.20 15.49
N PRO A 289 23.30 4.19 14.57
CA PRO A 289 22.07 4.71 13.92
C PRO A 289 21.19 3.71 13.15
N LEU A 290 21.64 2.47 12.94
CA LEU A 290 20.90 1.44 12.20
C LEU A 290 20.67 0.17 13.04
N VAL A 291 21.03 0.18 14.33
CA VAL A 291 20.96 -0.98 15.24
C VAL A 291 20.49 -0.52 16.60
N ALA A 292 19.20 -0.75 16.86
CA ALA A 292 18.53 -0.26 18.06
C ALA A 292 19.28 -0.60 19.35
N ASN A 293 19.74 0.44 20.06
CA ASN A 293 20.58 0.34 21.24
C ASN A 293 20.35 1.50 22.22
N LYS A 294 19.11 1.68 22.65
CA LYS A 294 18.63 2.78 23.54
C LYS A 294 19.54 3.15 24.73
N ALA A 295 20.31 2.19 25.25
CA ALA A 295 21.25 2.42 26.34
C ALA A 295 22.48 3.25 25.94
N GLN A 296 22.84 3.24 24.65
CA GLN A 296 23.98 3.94 24.05
C GLN A 296 25.29 3.60 24.78
N THR A 297 25.44 2.33 25.17
CA THR A 297 26.69 1.82 25.71
C THR A 297 27.78 1.94 24.64
N ASP A 298 28.96 2.34 25.09
CA ASP A 298 30.18 2.61 24.30
C ASP A 298 31.33 2.38 25.29
N SER A 299 31.74 1.12 25.40
CA SER A 299 32.61 0.62 26.48
C SER A 299 34.04 1.15 26.35
N ASP A 300 34.58 1.24 25.13
CA ASP A 300 35.91 1.78 24.83
C ASP A 300 35.95 3.31 24.59
N LYS A 301 34.78 3.93 24.38
CA LYS A 301 34.59 5.38 24.12
C LYS A 301 35.17 5.84 22.79
N ASP A 302 35.16 4.99 21.77
CA ASP A 302 35.56 5.37 20.41
C ASP A 302 34.44 6.11 19.64
N GLY A 303 33.22 6.08 20.17
CA GLY A 303 32.03 6.74 19.62
C GLY A 303 31.11 5.82 18.80
N LYS A 304 31.43 4.54 18.69
CA LYS A 304 30.59 3.49 18.15
C LYS A 304 30.00 2.68 19.31
N GLY A 305 28.71 2.40 19.26
CA GLY A 305 28.07 1.70 20.38
C GLY A 305 28.33 0.21 20.34
N ASP A 306 28.39 -0.42 21.52
CA ASP A 306 28.64 -1.87 21.67
C ASP A 306 27.70 -2.72 20.77
N ALA A 307 26.45 -2.28 20.59
CA ALA A 307 25.46 -2.99 19.78
C ALA A 307 25.83 -3.12 18.28
N CYS A 308 26.67 -2.22 17.77
CA CYS A 308 27.14 -2.20 16.40
C CYS A 308 28.67 -2.24 16.30
N ASP A 309 29.37 -2.33 17.44
CA ASP A 309 30.79 -2.62 17.48
C ASP A 309 31.10 -4.10 17.30
N THR A 310 32.38 -4.37 17.05
CA THR A 310 32.94 -5.71 16.84
C THR A 310 34.11 -5.98 17.79
N ASP A 311 34.43 -5.01 18.65
CA ASP A 311 35.54 -4.94 19.60
C ASP A 311 35.14 -3.86 20.63
N ASP A 312 34.21 -4.21 21.52
CA ASP A 312 33.50 -3.27 22.41
C ASP A 312 34.43 -2.61 23.44
N ASP A 313 35.55 -3.25 23.81
CA ASP A 313 36.51 -2.73 24.79
C ASP A 313 37.83 -2.20 24.21
N GLY A 314 38.03 -2.37 22.89
CA GLY A 314 39.13 -1.80 22.13
C GLY A 314 40.49 -2.44 22.44
N ASP A 315 40.53 -3.68 22.93
CA ASP A 315 41.77 -4.37 23.27
C ASP A 315 42.46 -5.03 22.05
N GLY A 316 41.74 -5.12 20.92
CA GLY A 316 42.20 -5.70 19.66
C GLY A 316 41.78 -7.15 19.42
N VAL A 317 41.00 -7.75 20.31
CA VAL A 317 40.31 -9.02 20.16
C VAL A 317 38.84 -8.73 19.84
N ALA A 318 38.31 -9.36 18.79
CA ALA A 318 36.92 -9.12 18.42
C ALA A 318 35.98 -9.85 19.39
N ASP A 319 34.85 -9.25 19.78
CA ASP A 319 33.91 -9.77 20.81
C ASP A 319 33.54 -11.25 20.60
N ALA A 320 33.40 -11.66 19.33
CA ALA A 320 33.06 -13.03 18.97
C ALA A 320 34.15 -14.08 19.32
N SER A 321 35.33 -13.64 19.72
CA SER A 321 36.50 -14.44 20.10
C SER A 321 37.12 -13.96 21.42
N ASP A 322 36.46 -13.03 22.10
CA ASP A 322 36.93 -12.41 23.33
C ASP A 322 36.32 -13.12 24.54
N ASN A 323 37.14 -13.52 25.52
CA ASN A 323 36.68 -14.09 26.79
C ASN A 323 36.23 -13.03 27.81
N CYS A 324 36.51 -11.75 27.55
CA CYS A 324 35.98 -10.60 28.27
C CYS A 324 35.57 -9.46 27.34
N PRO A 325 34.49 -9.60 26.54
CA PRO A 325 34.12 -8.62 25.50
C PRO A 325 33.89 -7.18 25.96
N SER A 326 33.84 -6.88 27.26
CA SER A 326 33.61 -5.53 27.78
C SER A 326 34.72 -5.04 28.70
N ALA A 327 35.82 -5.78 28.81
CA ALA A 327 36.91 -5.52 29.75
C ALA A 327 38.27 -5.88 29.14
N ALA A 328 38.95 -4.84 28.64
CA ALA A 328 40.15 -4.99 27.84
C ALA A 328 41.21 -5.92 28.45
N ASN A 329 41.49 -7.03 27.75
CA ASN A 329 42.39 -8.08 28.17
C ASN A 329 43.05 -8.78 26.97
N ALA A 330 43.84 -8.03 26.19
CA ALA A 330 44.43 -8.51 24.93
C ALA A 330 45.30 -9.81 25.04
N ASN A 331 45.65 -10.22 26.27
CA ASN A 331 46.33 -11.49 26.56
C ASN A 331 45.38 -12.69 26.66
N GLN A 332 44.08 -12.46 26.83
CA GLN A 332 43.00 -13.46 26.92
C GLN A 332 43.34 -14.53 27.97
N SER A 333 43.72 -14.05 29.16
CA SER A 333 44.00 -14.92 30.31
C SER A 333 42.68 -15.51 30.80
N ASP A 334 42.74 -16.79 31.19
CA ASP A 334 41.61 -17.65 31.59
C ASP A 334 42.27 -18.79 32.39
N LEU A 335 42.52 -18.51 33.68
CA LEU A 335 43.39 -19.32 34.52
C LEU A 335 42.74 -20.67 34.90
N ASP A 336 41.44 -20.68 35.17
CA ASP A 336 40.64 -21.86 35.52
C ASP A 336 40.12 -22.63 34.28
N GLN A 337 40.15 -22.02 33.09
CA GLN A 337 39.67 -22.55 31.81
C GLN A 337 38.16 -22.76 31.73
N ASP A 338 37.37 -21.92 32.41
CA ASP A 338 35.91 -21.95 32.31
C ASP A 338 35.38 -21.18 31.08
N GLY A 339 36.22 -20.32 30.49
CA GLY A 339 35.96 -19.54 29.29
C GLY A 339 35.52 -18.10 29.53
N GLU A 340 35.35 -17.66 30.77
CA GLU A 340 35.39 -16.26 31.19
C GLU A 340 36.87 -15.86 31.39
N GLY A 341 37.24 -14.61 31.12
CA GLY A 341 38.63 -14.19 31.29
C GLY A 341 38.90 -13.57 32.64
N ASP A 342 40.13 -13.67 33.15
CA ASP A 342 40.55 -13.11 34.45
C ASP A 342 40.26 -11.59 34.60
N ALA A 343 40.02 -10.87 33.49
CA ALA A 343 39.70 -9.44 33.54
C ALA A 343 38.23 -9.14 33.87
N CYS A 344 37.35 -10.11 33.71
CA CYS A 344 35.91 -10.02 33.92
C CYS A 344 35.36 -11.15 34.81
N ASP A 345 36.19 -12.12 35.17
CA ASP A 345 35.94 -13.08 36.23
C ASP A 345 36.06 -12.41 37.61
N ALA A 346 35.41 -12.99 38.61
CA ALA A 346 35.45 -12.56 39.99
C ALA A 346 36.07 -13.60 40.94
N ASP A 347 36.49 -14.76 40.41
CA ASP A 347 37.13 -15.90 41.08
C ASP A 347 38.08 -16.58 40.08
N ASP A 348 39.21 -15.92 39.78
CA ASP A 348 40.13 -16.23 38.66
C ASP A 348 40.62 -17.71 38.65
N ASP A 349 40.61 -18.41 39.78
CA ASP A 349 41.07 -19.80 39.88
C ASP A 349 40.00 -20.85 40.30
N ASP A 350 38.72 -20.43 40.36
CA ASP A 350 37.52 -21.22 40.73
C ASP A 350 37.71 -22.08 41.98
N ASP A 351 38.40 -21.53 43.00
CA ASP A 351 38.54 -22.19 44.30
C ASP A 351 37.34 -21.96 45.23
N GLY A 352 36.46 -21.03 44.85
CA GLY A 352 35.25 -20.64 45.57
C GLY A 352 35.42 -19.42 46.47
N VAL A 353 36.52 -18.69 46.35
CA VAL A 353 36.82 -17.44 47.06
C VAL A 353 37.09 -16.33 46.05
N ASN A 354 36.17 -15.36 45.98
CA ASN A 354 36.36 -14.21 45.08
C ASN A 354 37.70 -13.49 45.28
N ASP A 355 38.34 -13.03 44.20
CA ASP A 355 39.68 -12.39 44.20
C ASP A 355 39.83 -11.26 45.21
N THR A 356 38.74 -10.51 45.45
CA THR A 356 38.73 -9.41 46.41
C THR A 356 38.89 -9.83 47.88
N ALA A 357 38.69 -11.11 48.16
CA ALA A 357 38.81 -11.75 49.47
C ALA A 357 39.84 -12.90 49.49
N ASP A 358 40.42 -13.22 48.34
CA ASP A 358 41.39 -14.29 48.17
C ASP A 358 42.81 -13.80 48.48
N ASN A 359 43.53 -14.55 49.33
CA ASN A 359 44.92 -14.29 49.64
C ASN A 359 45.91 -14.88 48.61
N CYS A 360 45.43 -15.68 47.66
CA CYS A 360 46.14 -16.14 46.46
C CYS A 360 45.23 -16.18 45.22
N PRO A 361 44.82 -15.02 44.65
CA PRO A 361 43.86 -14.92 43.53
C PRO A 361 44.26 -15.57 42.20
N ALA A 362 45.34 -16.33 42.14
CA ALA A 362 45.80 -17.00 40.92
C ALA A 362 46.28 -18.43 41.19
N ASP A 363 46.08 -18.94 42.40
CA ASP A 363 46.57 -20.23 42.85
C ASP A 363 45.58 -20.86 43.84
N ALA A 364 44.64 -21.65 43.30
CA ALA A 364 43.51 -22.21 44.05
C ALA A 364 43.86 -22.73 45.45
N ASN A 365 43.28 -22.12 46.47
CA ASN A 365 43.53 -22.37 47.88
C ASN A 365 42.30 -22.04 48.76
N ALA A 366 41.18 -22.73 48.52
CA ALA A 366 39.89 -22.52 49.21
C ALA A 366 39.92 -22.49 50.75
N ASP A 367 41.00 -22.95 51.39
CA ASP A 367 41.20 -22.89 52.85
C ASP A 367 41.81 -21.57 53.35
N GLN A 368 42.30 -20.72 52.44
CA GLN A 368 42.81 -19.38 52.66
C GLN A 368 43.86 -19.34 53.77
N ALA A 369 44.70 -20.38 53.82
CA ALA A 369 45.76 -20.49 54.81
C ALA A 369 46.82 -19.38 54.62
N ASP A 370 47.14 -18.69 55.71
CA ASP A 370 48.18 -17.66 55.81
C ASP A 370 48.86 -17.85 57.17
N ALA A 371 50.01 -18.52 57.18
CA ALA A 371 50.65 -18.98 58.41
C ALA A 371 51.41 -17.89 59.18
N ASP A 372 51.82 -16.82 58.51
CA ASP A 372 52.56 -15.71 59.13
C ASP A 372 51.77 -14.39 59.20
N ASP A 373 50.49 -14.43 58.83
CA ASP A 373 49.49 -13.36 58.91
C ASP A 373 49.94 -12.09 58.15
N ASP A 374 50.64 -12.25 57.02
CA ASP A 374 51.16 -11.15 56.22
C ASP A 374 50.24 -10.71 55.07
N GLY A 375 49.17 -11.48 54.83
CA GLY A 375 48.13 -11.22 53.84
C GLY A 375 48.34 -11.92 52.51
N ALA A 376 49.49 -12.57 52.26
CA ALA A 376 49.67 -13.50 51.15
C ALA A 376 49.42 -14.93 51.64
N GLY A 377 48.67 -15.72 50.86
CA GLY A 377 48.41 -17.11 51.24
C GLY A 377 49.62 -18.02 51.12
N ASP A 378 49.64 -19.10 51.89
CA ASP A 378 50.74 -20.07 51.94
C ASP A 378 51.08 -20.68 50.56
N VAL A 379 50.12 -20.70 49.62
CA VAL A 379 50.28 -21.30 48.28
C VAL A 379 51.06 -20.39 47.32
N CYS A 380 50.87 -19.07 47.44
CA CYS A 380 51.48 -18.06 46.58
C CYS A 380 52.58 -17.23 47.28
N ASP A 381 52.81 -17.44 48.58
CA ASP A 381 53.86 -16.77 49.35
C ASP A 381 55.24 -17.43 49.17
N ALA A 382 56.18 -16.67 48.59
CA ALA A 382 57.56 -17.10 48.40
C ALA A 382 58.44 -16.94 49.66
N SER A 383 57.96 -16.28 50.71
CA SER A 383 58.74 -15.86 51.88
C SER A 383 58.60 -16.82 53.09
N SER A 384 57.56 -17.64 53.12
CA SER A 384 57.37 -18.80 54.02
C SER A 384 58.39 -19.93 53.83
N GLY A 385 59.36 -19.74 52.93
CA GLY A 385 60.67 -20.41 52.93
C GLY A 385 61.50 -20.16 54.19
N THR A 386 61.17 -20.87 55.27
CA THR A 386 61.97 -21.17 56.48
C THR A 386 62.02 -20.11 57.60
N GLY A 387 61.04 -20.19 58.50
CA GLY A 387 60.93 -19.41 59.75
C GLY A 387 60.93 -20.20 61.07
N GLY A 388 61.55 -21.39 61.16
CA GLY A 388 62.12 -21.90 62.42
C GLY A 388 61.28 -22.78 63.36
N ALA A 389 61.54 -24.10 63.29
CA ALA A 389 61.61 -24.97 64.47
C ALA A 389 62.91 -25.79 64.39
N GLY A 390 63.78 -25.64 65.38
CA GLY A 390 65.08 -26.31 65.44
C GLY A 390 64.96 -27.83 65.62
N GLY A 391 65.79 -28.59 64.89
CA GLY A 391 65.91 -30.04 65.12
C GLY A 391 66.69 -30.83 64.06
N THR A 392 67.99 -30.55 63.89
CA THR A 392 69.08 -31.45 63.43
C THR A 392 68.87 -32.43 62.25
N GLY A 393 69.71 -32.31 61.21
CA GLY A 393 70.33 -33.50 60.59
C GLY A 393 70.43 -33.56 59.06
N THR A 394 71.58 -33.09 58.55
CA THR A 394 72.36 -33.66 57.43
C THR A 394 71.76 -33.84 56.02
N GLY A 395 72.29 -33.07 55.05
CA GLY A 395 73.15 -33.65 54.02
C GLY A 395 72.71 -33.57 52.55
N GLY A 396 73.39 -32.71 51.77
CA GLY A 396 73.62 -32.82 50.30
C GLY A 396 72.39 -32.62 49.40
N SER A 397 72.44 -32.05 48.20
CA SER A 397 73.53 -31.74 47.28
C SER A 397 72.98 -30.88 46.14
N SER A 398 73.61 -29.73 45.91
CA SER A 398 74.10 -29.21 44.61
C SER A 398 73.28 -29.31 43.30
N GLY A 399 73.20 -28.17 42.60
CA GLY A 399 73.11 -28.05 41.12
C GLY A 399 71.94 -27.16 40.68
N SER A 400 72.05 -25.83 40.67
CA SER A 400 72.74 -24.96 39.70
C SER A 400 72.24 -25.07 38.25
N SER A 401 71.51 -24.02 37.86
CA SER A 401 71.64 -23.21 36.63
C SER A 401 71.45 -23.84 35.25
N GLY A 402 70.62 -23.20 34.42
CA GLY A 402 70.72 -23.35 32.96
C GLY A 402 69.64 -22.61 32.16
N SER A 403 69.81 -21.31 31.95
CA SER A 403 69.13 -20.53 30.90
C SER A 403 69.45 -21.06 29.50
N GLY A 404 68.51 -20.98 28.55
CA GLY A 404 68.80 -21.28 27.15
C GLY A 404 67.61 -21.04 26.22
N ALA A 405 67.68 -19.93 25.48
CA ALA A 405 66.70 -19.50 24.49
C ALA A 405 66.80 -20.25 23.14
N SER A 406 65.75 -20.03 22.33
CA SER A 406 65.72 -19.94 20.85
C SER A 406 65.42 -21.20 20.03
N GLY A 407 64.38 -21.06 19.17
CA GLY A 407 64.56 -21.26 17.73
C GLY A 407 63.81 -22.41 17.06
N GLY A 408 62.65 -22.10 16.48
CA GLY A 408 62.45 -22.28 15.03
C GLY A 408 61.95 -23.63 14.47
N SER A 409 60.66 -23.61 14.10
CA SER A 409 60.13 -23.89 12.75
C SER A 409 59.74 -25.32 12.30
N SER A 410 58.57 -25.31 11.66
CA SER A 410 58.09 -26.14 10.53
C SER A 410 57.29 -27.43 10.80
N GLY A 411 55.97 -27.29 10.62
CA GLY A 411 55.27 -27.86 9.45
C GLY A 411 54.79 -29.32 9.54
N GLY A 412 53.48 -29.52 9.37
CA GLY A 412 52.94 -30.84 9.03
C GLY A 412 51.43 -30.97 9.20
N ALA A 413 50.71 -30.77 8.10
CA ALA A 413 49.25 -30.93 7.99
C ALA A 413 48.75 -32.36 8.29
N GLY A 414 47.52 -32.45 8.79
CA GLY A 414 46.78 -33.71 8.95
C GLY A 414 45.26 -33.46 8.90
N SER A 415 44.67 -33.77 7.75
CA SER A 415 43.25 -33.69 7.42
C SER A 415 42.43 -34.91 7.88
N GLY A 416 41.15 -34.68 8.19
CA GLY A 416 40.06 -35.68 8.23
C GLY A 416 39.24 -35.55 9.52
N GLY A 417 37.91 -35.51 9.55
CA GLY A 417 36.86 -35.69 8.56
C GLY A 417 35.61 -36.24 9.27
N SER A 418 34.43 -35.89 8.77
CA SER A 418 33.14 -36.63 8.89
C SER A 418 32.22 -36.38 10.11
N GLY A 419 31.04 -35.78 9.84
CA GLY A 419 29.75 -36.50 9.84
C GLY A 419 28.89 -36.58 11.12
N GLY A 420 27.57 -36.38 10.94
CA GLY A 420 26.48 -36.74 11.89
C GLY A 420 25.61 -35.53 12.26
N SER A 421 24.37 -35.30 11.79
CA SER A 421 23.11 -36.09 11.71
C SER A 421 22.44 -36.42 13.06
N GLY A 422 21.22 -35.89 13.24
CA GLY A 422 20.13 -36.42 14.09
C GLY A 422 19.81 -35.52 15.31
N THR A 423 18.59 -35.38 15.84
CA THR A 423 17.20 -35.77 15.49
C THR A 423 16.30 -35.33 16.66
N ALA A 424 15.05 -34.94 16.35
CA ALA A 424 13.78 -35.26 17.04
C ALA A 424 13.35 -34.63 18.40
N GLY A 425 12.01 -34.41 18.47
CA GLY A 425 11.16 -34.51 19.68
C GLY A 425 10.42 -33.22 20.03
N GLY A 426 9.14 -33.04 19.69
CA GLY A 426 7.95 -33.46 20.49
C GLY A 426 7.50 -32.27 21.36
N GLY A 427 6.30 -31.68 21.31
CA GLY A 427 4.97 -32.25 21.17
C GLY A 427 4.30 -32.33 22.55
N GLN A 428 3.49 -31.35 22.95
CA GLN A 428 2.26 -31.61 23.73
C GLN A 428 1.35 -30.38 23.92
N GLN A 429 0.09 -30.60 23.56
CA GLN A 429 -1.09 -29.86 24.01
C GLN A 429 -1.40 -30.19 25.48
N THR A 430 -2.12 -29.28 26.16
CA THR A 430 -3.29 -29.48 27.07
C THR A 430 -3.40 -28.22 27.96
N LYS A 431 -4.53 -27.66 28.39
CA LYS A 431 -5.96 -28.02 28.29
C LYS A 431 -6.80 -26.89 28.96
N VAL A 432 -7.84 -26.46 28.26
CA VAL A 432 -9.26 -26.27 28.67
C VAL A 432 -9.59 -25.78 30.09
N MET A 433 -10.40 -24.72 30.17
CA MET A 433 -11.71 -24.56 30.85
C MET A 433 -12.12 -23.08 30.74
N GLU A 434 -13.36 -22.63 30.59
CA GLU A 434 -14.67 -23.21 30.32
C GLU A 434 -15.58 -22.02 29.91
N SER A 435 -16.69 -22.35 29.26
CA SER A 435 -17.79 -21.54 28.76
C SER A 435 -18.47 -20.60 29.76
N ASP A 436 -19.07 -19.51 29.25
CA ASP A 436 -20.54 -19.36 29.27
C ASP A 436 -21.06 -18.18 28.39
N GLU A 437 -21.90 -18.57 27.44
CA GLU A 437 -23.15 -17.97 26.94
C GLU A 437 -23.43 -16.44 27.05
N ALA A 438 -23.51 -15.83 25.86
CA ALA A 438 -24.65 -15.07 25.31
C ALA A 438 -25.45 -14.09 26.19
N SER A 439 -25.47 -12.81 25.77
CA SER A 439 -26.71 -12.00 25.61
C SER A 439 -26.42 -10.71 24.82
N GLY A 440 -27.23 -10.45 23.80
CA GLY A 440 -27.06 -9.33 22.89
C GLY A 440 -27.93 -8.09 23.20
N CYS A 441 -27.74 -7.12 22.29
CA CYS A 441 -28.66 -6.07 21.84
C CYS A 441 -28.76 -4.73 22.60
N SER A 442 -28.18 -3.70 21.95
CA SER A 442 -28.79 -2.43 21.54
C SER A 442 -29.14 -1.36 22.59
N THR A 443 -28.56 -0.15 22.45
CA THR A 443 -29.22 1.08 21.92
C THR A 443 -28.47 2.35 22.35
N SER A 444 -28.45 3.35 21.46
CA SER A 444 -27.94 4.71 21.63
C SER A 444 -28.68 5.54 22.70
N PRO A 445 -28.14 6.71 23.10
CA PRO A 445 -28.94 7.80 23.64
C PRO A 445 -29.13 8.97 22.65
N ALA A 446 -30.37 9.49 22.60
CA ALA A 446 -30.74 10.80 22.04
C ALA A 446 -30.52 11.91 23.11
N PRO A 447 -30.73 13.25 22.87
CA PRO A 447 -32.12 13.78 22.78
C PRO A 447 -32.40 15.15 22.07
N ARG A 448 -33.71 15.40 21.83
CA ARG A 448 -34.50 16.68 21.83
C ARG A 448 -34.38 17.67 20.64
N GLY A 449 -35.46 18.24 20.08
CA GLY A 449 -36.91 18.14 20.38
C GLY A 449 -37.84 19.05 19.52
N LEU A 450 -39.17 18.87 19.74
CA LEU A 450 -40.35 19.76 19.57
C LEU A 450 -40.74 20.26 18.14
N GLY A 451 -42.00 20.24 17.67
CA GLY A 451 -43.27 19.81 18.25
C GLY A 451 -44.51 20.13 17.36
N PHE A 452 -45.66 19.58 17.79
CA PHE A 452 -47.07 19.92 17.52
C PHE A 452 -47.79 19.54 16.21
N GLY A 453 -48.85 18.72 16.38
CA GLY A 453 -49.96 18.50 15.45
C GLY A 453 -50.87 17.37 15.94
N ALA A 454 -52.06 17.71 16.42
CA ALA A 454 -52.92 16.87 17.27
C ALA A 454 -54.14 16.27 16.52
N LEU A 455 -54.62 15.15 17.09
CA LEU A 455 -55.98 14.58 17.08
C LEU A 455 -56.68 14.16 15.77
N GLY A 456 -57.17 12.91 15.78
CA GLY A 456 -58.19 12.43 14.84
C GLY A 456 -58.44 10.92 14.89
N LEU A 457 -59.03 10.44 15.99
CA LEU A 457 -59.47 9.07 16.23
C LEU A 457 -60.67 8.71 15.34
N CYS A 458 -60.67 7.55 14.67
CA CYS A 458 -61.91 6.84 14.33
C CYS A 458 -61.68 5.32 14.21
N LEU A 459 -62.46 4.59 15.02
CA LEU A 459 -62.59 3.13 15.14
C LEU A 459 -62.96 2.45 13.80
N ALA A 460 -62.54 1.20 13.58
CA ALA A 460 -63.40 0.03 13.82
C ALA A 460 -62.76 -1.32 13.41
N LEU A 461 -63.11 -2.31 14.22
CA LEU A 461 -62.79 -3.73 14.29
C LEU A 461 -62.84 -4.55 12.99
N GLY A 462 -62.10 -5.67 12.99
CA GLY A 462 -62.43 -6.85 12.18
C GLY A 462 -61.38 -7.96 12.21
N LEU A 463 -61.23 -8.65 13.34
CA LEU A 463 -60.44 -9.88 13.49
C LEU A 463 -61.14 -11.13 12.89
N LEU A 464 -60.31 -12.13 12.57
CA LEU A 464 -60.59 -13.57 12.35
C LEU A 464 -61.18 -13.94 10.97
N THR A 465 -60.53 -14.79 10.18
CA THR A 465 -60.32 -16.22 10.52
C THR A 465 -59.23 -16.87 9.65
N ARG A 466 -58.37 -17.67 10.28
CA ARG A 466 -57.64 -18.79 9.65
C ARG A 466 -58.62 -19.96 9.43
N ARG A 467 -58.55 -20.63 8.27
CA ARG A 467 -58.75 -22.09 8.16
C ARG A 467 -57.89 -22.67 7.04
N ARG A 468 -56.99 -23.58 7.43
CA ARG A 468 -56.44 -24.66 6.59
C ARG A 468 -57.55 -25.67 6.31
N ALA A 469 -57.56 -26.29 5.12
CA ALA A 469 -57.51 -27.74 4.95
C ALA A 469 -57.50 -28.13 3.46
N ALA A 470 -56.77 -29.20 3.20
CA ALA A 470 -56.46 -29.81 1.92
C ALA A 470 -57.66 -30.37 1.14
N ARG A 471 -57.53 -30.38 -0.19
CA ARG A 471 -57.48 -31.59 -1.01
C ARG A 471 -56.81 -31.29 -2.35
#